data_AF-A0A967ETZ8-F1
#
_entry.id   AF-A0A967ETZ8-F1
#
_cell.length_a   1.000
_cell.length_b   1.000
_cell.length_c   1.000
_cell.angle_alpha   90.00
_cell.angle_beta   90.00
_cell.angle_gamma   90.00
#
_symmetry.space_group_name_H-M   'P 1'
#
loop_
_entity.id
_entity.type
_entity.pdbx_description
1 polymer ?
#
loop_
_entity_poly.entity_id
_entity_poly.type
_entity_poly.pdbx_seq_one_letter_code
_entity_poly.pdbx_strand_id
1 'polypeptide(L)' 'MSSHDITVAIYALIALAGVVMQLMSLREGSDMPSLGLVLARIMHSRSGRIGVMTGWMWLGLHYFAR' A
#
# COMPACT_ATOMS: atom_id res chain seq x y z
N MET A 1 -15.44 -0.91 20.27
CA MET A 1 -14.56 -1.05 19.09
C MET A 1 -13.17 -1.32 19.62
N SER A 2 -12.69 -2.54 19.46
CA SER A 2 -11.36 -2.94 19.96
C SER A 2 -10.29 -2.25 19.11
N SER A 3 -9.11 -1.98 19.69
CA SER A 3 -7.96 -1.49 18.92
C SER A 3 -7.65 -2.39 17.71
N HIS A 4 -7.90 -3.69 17.84
CA HIS A 4 -7.80 -4.64 16.73
C HIS A 4 -8.74 -4.31 15.56
N ASP A 5 -10.01 -3.98 15.84
CA ASP A 5 -11.02 -3.70 14.82
C ASP A 5 -10.66 -2.43 14.04
N ILE A 6 -10.14 -1.42 14.74
CA ILE A 6 -9.67 -0.16 14.15
C ILE A 6 -8.49 -0.42 13.23
N THR A 7 -7.53 -1.22 13.69
CA THR A 7 -6.36 -1.61 12.89
C THR A 7 -6.79 -2.36 11.63
N VAL A 8 -7.66 -3.37 11.75
CA VAL A 8 -8.19 -4.12 10.60
C VAL A 8 -8.94 -3.21 9.62
N ALA A 9 -9.76 -2.29 10.11
CA ALA A 9 -10.49 -1.34 9.26
C ALA A 9 -9.54 -0.43 8.46
N ILE A 10 -8.46 0.07 9.09
CA ILE A 10 -7.46 0.90 8.41
C ILE A 10 -6.76 0.10 7.29
N TYR A 11 -6.31 -1.13 7.59
CA TYR A 11 -5.65 -1.96 6.56
C TYR A 11 -6.60 -2.35 5.43
N ALA A 12 -7.86 -2.64 5.74
CA ALA A 12 -8.89 -2.90 4.73
C ALA A 12 -9.12 -1.68 3.84
N LEU A 13 -9.14 -0.47 4.42
CA LEU A 13 -9.27 0.78 3.67
C LEU A 13 -8.07 1.01 2.73
N ILE A 14 -6.85 0.78 3.21
CA ILE A 14 -5.62 0.91 2.40
C ILE A 14 -5.65 -0.10 1.23
N ALA A 15 -5.99 -1.35 1.51
CA ALA A 15 -6.12 -2.39 0.48
C ALA A 15 -7.20 -2.01 -0.56
N LEU A 16 -8.37 -1.55 -0.10
CA LEU A 16 -9.46 -1.12 -0.96
C LEU A 16 -9.04 0.06 -1.84
N ALA A 17 -8.34 1.06 -1.29
CA ALA A 17 -7.84 2.20 -2.07
C ALA A 17 -6.87 1.74 -3.17
N GLY A 18 -5.98 0.79 -2.88
CA GLY A 18 -5.10 0.19 -3.89
C GLY A 18 -5.89 -0.51 -5.00
N VAL A 19 -6.87 -1.35 -4.63
CA VAL A 19 -7.71 -2.05 -5.60
C VAL A 19 -8.49 -1.09 -6.49
N VAL A 20 -9.11 -0.05 -5.91
CA VAL A 20 -9.85 0.97 -6.65
C VAL A 20 -8.93 1.71 -7.62
N MET A 21 -7.73 2.11 -7.16
CA MET A 21 -6.74 2.76 -8.02
C MET A 21 -6.33 1.87 -9.21
N GLN A 22 -6.09 0.58 -8.96
CA GLN A 22 -5.75 -0.37 -10.03
C GLN A 22 -6.90 -0.60 -11.00
N LEU A 23 -8.14 -0.70 -10.51
CA LEU A 23 -9.33 -0.81 -11.36
C LEU A 23 -9.51 0.43 -12.24
N MET A 24 -9.27 1.63 -11.69
CA MET A 24 -9.33 2.87 -12.47
C MET A 24 -8.25 2.91 -13.54
N SER A 25 -7.04 2.42 -13.24
CA SER A 25 -5.94 2.34 -14.22
C SER A 25 -6.20 1.35 -15.35
N LEU A 26 -6.93 0.26 -15.09
CA LEU A 26 -7.31 -0.74 -16.10
C LEU A 26 -8.41 -0.26 -17.07
N ARG A 27 -9.00 0.91 -16.82
CA ARG A 27 -10.08 1.45 -17.65
C ARG A 27 -9.48 2.02 -18.95
N GLU A 28 -9.99 1.59 -20.11
CA GLU A 28 -9.54 2.08 -21.42
C GLU A 28 -9.70 3.61 -21.49
N GLY A 29 -8.63 4.31 -21.89
CA GLY A 29 -8.57 5.78 -21.92
C GLY A 29 -8.24 6.46 -20.60
N SER A 30 -7.92 5.72 -19.52
CA SER A 30 -7.43 6.34 -18.29
C SER A 30 -5.95 6.73 -18.43
N ASP A 31 -5.62 7.96 -18.04
CA ASP A 31 -4.24 8.45 -17.88
C ASP A 31 -3.65 8.05 -16.50
N MET A 32 -4.37 7.19 -15.76
CA MET A 32 -4.03 6.82 -14.39
C MET A 32 -2.93 5.76 -14.40
N PRO A 33 -1.74 6.02 -13.85
CA PRO A 33 -0.65 5.06 -13.83
C PRO A 33 -1.03 3.84 -12.98
N SER A 34 -0.67 2.66 -13.48
CA SER A 34 -0.94 1.40 -12.76
C SER A 34 -0.17 1.35 -11.44
N LEU A 35 -0.68 0.59 -10.47
CA LEU A 35 0.03 0.41 -9.20
C LEU A 35 1.44 -0.13 -9.44
N GLY A 36 1.63 -1.01 -10.42
CA GLY A 36 2.94 -1.53 -10.81
C GLY A 36 3.91 -0.42 -11.22
N LEU A 37 3.46 0.56 -12.00
CA LEU A 37 4.27 1.71 -12.43
C LEU A 37 4.59 2.65 -11.26
N VAL A 38 3.61 2.89 -10.39
CA VAL A 38 3.81 3.71 -9.18
C VAL A 38 4.81 3.05 -8.23
N LEU A 39 4.67 1.75 -7.97
CA LEU A 39 5.60 0.98 -7.15
C LEU A 39 6.99 0.94 -7.79
N ALA A 40 7.10 0.72 -9.10
CA ALA A 40 8.37 0.78 -9.81
C ALA A 40 9.06 2.15 -9.66
N ARG A 41 8.29 3.24 -9.73
CA ARG A 41 8.79 4.60 -9.53
C ARG A 41 9.26 4.83 -8.09
N ILE A 42 8.50 4.38 -7.10
CA ILE A 42 8.90 4.45 -5.69
C ILE A 42 10.21 3.69 -5.48
N MET A 43 10.30 2.47 -6.01
CA MET A 43 11.47 1.60 -5.93
C MET A 43 12.67 2.10 -6.75
N HIS A 44 12.51 3.12 -7.59
CA HIS A 44 13.63 3.73 -8.32
C HIS A 44 14.51 4.61 -7.41
N SER A 45 13.96 5.14 -6.31
CA SER A 45 14.69 6.01 -5.38
C SER A 45 15.19 5.26 -4.15
N ARG A 46 16.37 5.64 -3.64
CA ARG A 46 16.90 5.09 -2.37
C ARG A 46 15.95 5.38 -1.20
N SER A 47 15.40 6.60 -1.13
CA SER A 47 14.43 7.00 -0.11
C SER A 47 13.14 6.19 -0.21
N GLY A 48 12.62 5.95 -1.41
CA GLY A 48 11.43 5.12 -1.61
C GLY A 48 11.65 3.67 -1.17
N ARG A 49 12.78 3.06 -1.52
CA ARG A 49 13.15 1.71 -1.03
C ARG A 49 13.22 1.66 0.50
N ILE A 50 13.87 2.65 1.13
CA ILE A 50 13.95 2.73 2.59
C ILE A 50 12.54 2.88 3.18
N GLY A 51 11.69 3.74 2.61
CA GLY A 51 10.30 3.91 3.06
C GLY A 51 9.50 2.61 2.99
N VAL A 52 9.61 1.87 1.88
CA VAL A 52 8.94 0.57 1.72
C VAL A 52 9.47 -0.45 2.73
N MET A 53 10.79 -0.54 2.91
CA MET A 53 11.41 -1.47 3.87
C MET A 53 11.06 -1.14 5.31
N THR A 54 11.07 0.13 5.70
CA THR A 54 10.67 0.59 7.03
C THR A 54 9.18 0.34 7.27
N GLY A 55 8.33 0.61 6.29
CA GLY A 55 6.90 0.28 6.36
C GLY A 55 6.67 -1.22 6.55
N TRP A 56 7.41 -2.05 5.80
CA TRP A 56 7.35 -3.50 5.93
C TRP A 56 7.85 -4.00 7.29
N MET A 57 8.96 -3.43 7.77
CA MET A 57 9.52 -3.75 9.09
C MET A 57 8.58 -3.34 10.22
N TRP A 58 7.93 -2.17 10.12
CA TRP A 58 6.92 -1.74 11.07
C TRP A 58 5.71 -2.68 11.07
N LEU A 59 5.21 -3.08 9.89
CA LEU A 59 4.15 -4.09 9.76
C LEU A 59 4.57 -5.40 10.41
N GLY A 60 5.79 -5.86 10.14
CA GLY A 60 6.34 -7.08 10.69
C GLY A 60 6.40 -7.06 12.22
N LEU A 61 6.96 -5.99 12.80
CA LEU A 61 7.01 -5.79 14.25
C LEU A 61 5.62 -5.66 14.86
N HIS A 62 4.68 -4.99 14.19
CA HIS A 62 3.34 -4.77 14.71
C HIS A 62 2.50 -6.05 14.75
N TYR A 63 2.69 -6.94 13.77
CA TYR A 63 1.90 -8.18 13.64
C TYR A 63 2.57 -9.44 14.19
N PHE A 64 3.88 -9.61 14.01
CA PHE A 64 4.61 -10.82 14.41
C PHE A 64 5.22 -10.75 15.82
N ALA A 65 5.38 -9.57 16.41
CA ALA A 65 5.89 -9.45 17.78
C ALA A 65 4.79 -9.64 18.85
N ARG A 66 3.69 -10.31 18.51
CA ARG A 66 2.61 -10.71 19.42
C ARG A 66 2.66 -12.22 19.64
#